data_AF-A0A1G7JU48-F1
#
_entry.id   AF-A0A1G7JU48-F1
#
_cell.length_a   1.000
_cell.length_b   1.000
_cell.length_c   1.000
_cell.angle_alpha   90.00
_cell.angle_beta   90.00
_cell.angle_gamma   90.00
#
_symmetry.space_group_name_H-M   'P 1'
#
loop_
_entity.id
_entity.type
_entity.pdbx_description
1 polymer ?
#
loop_
_entity_poly.entity_id
_entity_poly.type
_entity_poly.pdbx_seq_one_letter_code
_entity_poly.pdbx_strand_id
1 'polypeptide(L)'
;MAWVSTGFRLARDVIHVHGQRGGEGAYRPRGGPAQEYQSLPAGSFLLAFATGESLVKEAAEHHGIRNARRQPMGLGSAGLVDGFEEHGIPLRARARVVPQPGSRSGVHRWRLLEGASLDAYLRDAYAIRNALAHTGSTVDASLRSSFFLREGAVRLRSMTLMLAEGLLQAAQDVAFLAARSAGTTSSIAWEWVEPVRSGASRMPVGLRTHPDFPLPS
;
A
#
# COMPACT_ATOMS: atom_id res chain seq x y z
N MET A 1 -41.65 -12.08 -3.26
CA MET A 1 -40.34 -12.59 -2.81
C MET A 1 -39.26 -11.84 -3.61
N ALA A 2 -38.72 -10.76 -3.05
CA ALA A 2 -37.75 -9.92 -3.74
C ALA A 2 -36.33 -10.33 -3.29
N TRP A 3 -35.49 -10.67 -4.26
CA TRP A 3 -34.09 -10.99 -4.03
C TRP A 3 -33.35 -9.72 -3.57
N VAL A 4 -32.90 -9.72 -2.32
CA VAL A 4 -31.97 -8.70 -1.81
C VAL A 4 -30.59 -9.03 -2.37
N SER A 5 -30.18 -8.29 -3.39
CA SER A 5 -28.85 -8.35 -3.98
C SER A 5 -27.84 -7.71 -3.01
N THR A 6 -27.17 -8.50 -2.20
CA THR A 6 -26.12 -8.08 -1.25
C THR A 6 -24.75 -7.86 -1.91
N GLY A 7 -24.70 -7.23 -3.08
CA GLY A 7 -23.45 -7.04 -3.83
C GLY A 7 -23.41 -5.74 -4.62
N PHE A 8 -22.24 -5.09 -4.60
CA PHE A 8 -21.90 -3.91 -5.40
C PHE A 8 -21.96 -4.27 -6.89
N ARG A 9 -22.80 -3.56 -7.69
CA ARG A 9 -22.93 -3.83 -9.13
C ARG A 9 -22.29 -2.75 -10.00
N LEU A 10 -22.14 -1.53 -9.48
CA LEU A 10 -21.57 -0.41 -10.21
C LEU A 10 -20.61 0.41 -9.33
N ALA A 11 -19.60 1.06 -9.92
CA ALA A 11 -18.66 1.93 -9.19
C ALA A 11 -19.37 3.08 -8.43
N ARG A 12 -20.57 3.49 -8.89
CA ARG A 12 -21.41 4.48 -8.19
C ARG A 12 -22.01 3.97 -6.88
N ASP A 13 -22.19 2.66 -6.73
CA ASP A 13 -22.75 2.06 -5.50
C ASP A 13 -21.71 2.12 -4.37
N VAL A 14 -20.44 2.03 -4.75
CA VAL A 14 -19.29 2.25 -3.88
C VAL A 14 -19.20 3.73 -3.47
N ILE A 15 -19.49 4.68 -4.37
CA ILE A 15 -19.59 6.12 -4.06
C ILE A 15 -20.80 6.42 -3.16
N HIS A 16 -21.91 5.70 -3.29
CA HIS A 16 -23.07 5.91 -2.40
C HIS A 16 -22.78 5.52 -0.95
N VAL A 17 -21.94 4.50 -0.72
CA VAL A 17 -21.53 4.04 0.62
C VAL A 17 -20.28 4.77 1.14
N HIS A 18 -19.38 5.19 0.26
CA HIS A 18 -18.05 5.73 0.63
C HIS A 18 -17.77 7.15 0.15
N GLY A 19 -18.71 7.77 -0.57
CA GLY A 19 -18.53 9.01 -1.30
C GLY A 19 -19.50 10.09 -0.83
N GLN A 20 -19.09 10.81 0.21
CA GLN A 20 -19.29 12.25 0.20
C GLN A 20 -17.90 12.90 0.16
N ARG A 21 -17.48 13.25 -1.07
CA ARG A 21 -16.44 14.26 -1.26
C ARG A 21 -16.98 15.56 -0.67
N GLY A 22 -16.17 16.21 0.17
CA GLY A 22 -16.57 17.35 0.97
C GLY A 22 -17.40 18.39 0.20
N GLY A 23 -18.49 18.83 0.82
CA GLY A 23 -19.31 19.94 0.34
C GLY A 23 -20.76 19.86 0.82
N GLU A 24 -21.38 18.68 0.78
CA GLU A 24 -22.78 18.49 1.17
C GLU A 24 -22.87 17.56 2.39
N GLY A 25 -23.69 17.99 3.36
CA GLY A 25 -23.70 17.50 4.73
C GLY A 25 -23.56 15.98 4.85
N ALA A 26 -22.49 15.57 5.54
CA ALA A 26 -22.22 14.19 5.93
C ALA A 26 -23.47 13.54 6.53
N TYR A 27 -23.94 12.41 5.99
CA TYR A 27 -24.73 11.48 6.79
C TYR A 27 -23.83 10.99 7.94
N ARG A 28 -23.93 11.66 9.09
CA ARG A 28 -23.31 11.24 10.34
C ARG A 28 -24.32 10.34 11.05
N PRO A 29 -24.01 9.06 11.30
CA PRO A 29 -24.73 8.32 12.33
C PRO A 29 -24.65 9.16 13.62
N ARG A 30 -25.81 9.46 14.24
CA ARG A 30 -25.84 10.22 15.49
C ARG A 30 -25.02 9.45 16.54
N GLY A 31 -23.87 9.99 16.93
CA GLY A 31 -23.16 9.60 18.16
C GLY A 31 -21.88 8.77 18.04
N GLY A 32 -21.32 8.52 16.84
CA GLY A 32 -20.03 7.80 16.72
C GLY A 32 -19.07 8.44 15.72
N PRO A 33 -17.74 8.31 15.89
CA PRO A 33 -16.79 8.71 14.87
C PRO A 33 -17.07 7.91 13.59
N ALA A 34 -17.17 8.57 12.44
CA ALA A 34 -17.22 7.87 11.16
C ALA A 34 -15.98 6.99 11.05
N GLN A 35 -16.15 5.66 11.02
CA GLN A 35 -15.03 4.72 11.00
C GLN A 35 -14.25 4.91 9.69
N GLU A 36 -12.98 5.33 9.76
CA GLU A 36 -12.11 5.53 8.59
C GLU A 36 -11.99 4.24 7.74
N TYR A 37 -12.16 3.08 8.39
CA TYR A 37 -12.24 1.76 7.76
C TYR A 37 -13.36 1.63 6.72
N GLN A 38 -14.48 2.33 6.91
CA GLN A 38 -15.59 2.35 5.95
C GLN A 38 -15.36 3.37 4.84
N SER A 39 -14.11 3.74 4.54
CA SER A 39 -13.79 4.61 3.41
C SER A 39 -13.20 3.78 2.27
N LEU A 40 -13.56 4.12 1.04
CA LEU A 40 -12.99 3.56 -0.18
C LEU A 40 -11.45 3.46 -0.14
N PRO A 41 -10.74 4.54 0.26
CA PRO A 41 -9.28 4.50 0.30
C PRO A 41 -8.73 3.52 1.34
N ALA A 42 -9.36 3.40 2.52
CA ALA A 42 -8.97 2.42 3.52
C ALA A 42 -9.23 0.99 3.03
N GLY A 43 -10.38 0.75 2.37
CA GLY A 43 -10.68 -0.53 1.74
C GLY A 43 -9.66 -0.92 0.66
N SER A 44 -9.33 0.00 -0.25
CA SER A 44 -8.29 -0.24 -1.27
C SER A 44 -6.91 -0.51 -0.65
N PHE A 45 -6.54 0.23 0.39
CA PHE A 45 -5.28 0.01 1.11
C PHE A 45 -5.22 -1.40 1.73
N LEU A 46 -6.29 -1.84 2.39
CA LEU A 46 -6.35 -3.16 3.02
C LEU A 46 -6.28 -4.30 2.01
N LEU A 47 -6.99 -4.17 0.89
CA LEU A 47 -6.95 -5.16 -0.20
C LEU A 47 -5.55 -5.25 -0.83
N ALA A 48 -4.94 -4.10 -1.16
CA ALA A 48 -3.59 -4.04 -1.70
C ALA A 48 -2.57 -4.68 -0.75
N PHE A 49 -2.65 -4.37 0.55
CA PHE A 49 -1.77 -4.96 1.56
C PHE A 49 -1.93 -6.48 1.61
N ALA A 50 -3.18 -6.98 1.67
CA ALA A 50 -3.45 -8.41 1.80
C ALA A 50 -2.93 -9.22 0.61
N THR A 51 -3.11 -8.71 -0.62
CA THR A 51 -2.61 -9.38 -1.82
C THR A 51 -1.08 -9.43 -1.84
N GLY A 52 -0.42 -8.31 -1.57
CA GLY A 52 1.05 -8.27 -1.52
C GLY A 52 1.64 -9.14 -0.42
N GLU A 53 1.03 -9.14 0.76
CA GLU A 53 1.44 -9.96 1.90
C GLU A 53 1.48 -11.46 1.57
N SER A 54 0.45 -11.96 0.87
CA SER A 54 0.37 -13.38 0.48
C SER A 54 1.47 -13.78 -0.50
N LEU A 55 1.73 -12.96 -1.51
CA LEU A 55 2.77 -13.23 -2.53
C LEU A 55 4.17 -13.21 -1.92
N VAL A 56 4.43 -12.24 -1.05
CA VAL A 56 5.72 -12.17 -0.35
C VAL A 56 5.91 -13.38 0.57
N LYS A 57 4.86 -13.82 1.27
CA LYS A 57 4.92 -15.06 2.07
C LYS A 57 5.19 -16.29 1.24
N GLU A 58 4.57 -16.41 0.07
CA GLU A 58 4.80 -17.54 -0.83
C GLU A 58 6.26 -17.57 -1.30
N ALA A 59 6.80 -16.43 -1.73
CA ALA A 59 8.21 -16.33 -2.11
C ALA A 59 9.15 -16.56 -0.92
N ALA A 60 8.82 -16.06 0.26
CA ALA A 60 9.60 -16.29 1.46
C ALA A 60 9.61 -17.77 1.88
N GLU A 61 8.47 -18.47 1.77
CA GLU A 61 8.41 -19.93 1.99
C GLU A 61 9.28 -20.68 0.98
N HIS A 62 9.25 -20.30 -0.29
CA HIS A 62 10.09 -20.90 -1.33
C HIS A 62 11.59 -20.78 -1.03
N HIS A 63 12.03 -19.60 -0.59
CA HIS A 63 13.44 -19.33 -0.25
C HIS A 63 13.83 -19.76 1.17
N GLY A 64 12.90 -20.29 1.97
CA GLY A 64 13.16 -20.64 3.37
C GLY A 64 13.33 -19.43 4.32
N ILE A 65 12.94 -18.24 3.88
CA ILE A 65 13.02 -16.99 4.65
C ILE A 65 11.89 -16.95 5.68
N ARG A 66 12.25 -17.13 6.95
CA ARG A 66 11.30 -17.27 8.06
C ARG A 66 11.57 -16.28 9.18
N ASN A 67 10.51 -15.82 9.83
CA ASN A 67 10.61 -15.03 11.04
C ASN A 67 11.02 -15.87 12.26
N ALA A 68 11.21 -15.23 13.42
CA ALA A 68 11.57 -15.90 14.68
C ALA A 68 10.59 -17.01 15.12
N ARG A 69 9.35 -17.02 14.61
CA ARG A 69 8.34 -18.05 14.87
C ARG A 69 8.33 -19.15 13.80
N ARG A 70 9.35 -19.21 12.94
CA ARG A 70 9.47 -20.15 11.81
C ARG A 70 8.33 -20.05 10.78
N GLN A 71 7.66 -18.91 10.73
CA GLN A 71 6.64 -18.64 9.71
C GLN A 71 7.25 -17.85 8.56
N PRO A 72 6.79 -18.04 7.31
CA PRO A 72 7.20 -17.20 6.19
C PRO A 72 7.04 -15.72 6.49
N MET A 73 8.05 -14.94 6.14
CA MET A 73 8.01 -13.50 6.30
C MET A 73 7.07 -12.89 5.25
N GLY A 74 6.09 -12.09 5.70
CA GLY A 74 5.30 -11.21 4.85
C GLY A 74 5.76 -9.75 4.91
N LEU A 75 5.09 -8.86 4.16
CA LEU A 75 5.41 -7.43 4.05
C LEU A 75 5.61 -6.74 5.42
N GLY A 76 4.81 -7.09 6.42
CA GLY A 76 4.91 -6.49 7.77
C GLY A 76 6.01 -7.08 8.68
N SER A 77 6.76 -8.07 8.22
CA SER A 77 7.72 -8.80 9.06
C SER A 77 8.97 -7.99 9.31
N ALA A 78 9.36 -7.86 10.58
CA ALA A 78 10.63 -7.24 10.93
C ALA A 78 11.80 -8.05 10.34
N GLY A 79 12.71 -7.38 9.63
CA GLY A 79 13.87 -8.03 9.00
C GLY A 79 13.54 -8.70 7.66
N LEU A 80 12.37 -8.43 7.06
CA LEU A 80 12.02 -8.96 5.73
C LEU A 80 13.05 -8.53 4.68
N VAL A 81 13.39 -7.24 4.66
CA VAL A 81 14.32 -6.67 3.68
C VAL A 81 15.69 -7.32 3.81
N ASP A 82 16.24 -7.33 5.03
CA ASP A 82 17.54 -7.95 5.33
C ASP A 82 17.52 -9.46 5.01
N GLY A 83 16.44 -10.17 5.35
CA GLY A 83 16.32 -11.60 5.11
C GLY A 83 16.32 -11.98 3.62
N PHE A 84 15.69 -11.19 2.76
CA PHE A 84 15.78 -11.39 1.30
C PHE A 84 17.16 -10.97 0.77
N GLU A 85 17.77 -9.91 1.31
CA GLU A 85 19.11 -9.47 0.93
C GLU A 85 20.19 -10.52 1.26
N GLU A 86 20.09 -11.20 2.40
CA GLU A 86 20.95 -12.33 2.78
C GLU A 86 20.88 -13.51 1.79
N HIS A 87 19.76 -13.64 1.05
CA HIS A 87 19.56 -14.63 0.00
C HIS A 87 19.95 -14.10 -1.39
N GLY A 88 20.60 -12.94 -1.47
CA GLY A 88 21.02 -12.32 -2.74
C GLY A 88 19.86 -11.68 -3.52
N ILE A 89 18.74 -11.39 -2.85
CA ILE A 89 17.53 -10.83 -3.47
C ILE A 89 17.28 -9.43 -2.88
N PRO A 90 17.96 -8.38 -3.38
CA PRO A 90 17.78 -7.04 -2.84
C PRO A 90 16.37 -6.53 -3.14
N LEU A 91 15.55 -6.39 -2.11
CA LEU A 91 14.20 -5.86 -2.25
C LEU A 91 14.25 -4.33 -2.43
N ARG A 92 13.47 -3.86 -3.40
CA ARG A 92 13.29 -2.45 -3.71
C ARG A 92 11.83 -2.20 -4.05
N ALA A 93 11.39 -0.98 -3.82
CA ALA A 93 10.03 -0.59 -4.20
C ALA A 93 9.94 0.87 -4.60
N ARG A 94 9.15 1.15 -5.61
CA ARG A 94 8.66 2.49 -5.91
C ARG A 94 7.45 2.74 -5.05
N ALA A 95 7.49 3.81 -4.27
CA ALA A 95 6.40 4.16 -3.38
C ALA A 95 6.08 5.65 -3.49
N ARG A 96 4.83 6.00 -3.22
CA ARG A 96 4.47 7.38 -2.93
C ARG A 96 4.61 7.63 -1.44
N VAL A 97 5.33 8.70 -1.12
CA VAL A 97 5.50 9.15 0.26
C VAL A 97 4.93 10.55 0.44
N VAL A 98 4.43 10.84 1.64
CA VAL A 98 4.08 12.20 2.04
C VAL A 98 5.37 13.05 1.98
N PRO A 99 5.31 14.27 1.40
CA PRO A 99 6.49 15.14 1.37
C PRO A 99 6.92 15.52 2.79
N GLN A 100 8.23 15.66 2.99
CA GLN A 100 8.81 16.00 4.29
C GLN A 100 8.24 17.31 4.86
N PRO A 101 8.22 17.46 6.20
CA PRO A 101 7.84 18.71 6.87
C PRO A 101 8.58 19.91 6.25
N GLY A 102 7.85 20.96 5.87
CA GLY A 102 8.39 22.16 5.23
C GLY A 102 8.25 22.23 3.70
N SER A 103 7.79 21.15 3.05
CA SER A 103 7.48 21.20 1.62
C SER A 103 6.17 21.96 1.35
N ARG A 104 6.27 23.11 0.66
CA ARG A 104 5.12 23.97 0.33
C ARG A 104 4.10 23.30 -0.61
N SER A 105 4.46 22.22 -1.31
CA SER A 105 3.65 21.72 -2.42
C SER A 105 2.55 20.73 -2.00
N GLY A 106 2.58 20.12 -0.80
CA GLY A 106 1.58 19.13 -0.38
C GLY A 106 1.43 17.90 -1.31
N VAL A 107 2.30 17.77 -2.32
CA VAL A 107 2.26 16.72 -3.35
C VAL A 107 3.02 15.50 -2.88
N HIS A 108 2.37 14.33 -2.89
CA HIS A 108 3.02 13.04 -2.66
C HIS A 108 4.01 12.74 -3.77
N ARG A 109 5.25 12.45 -3.40
CA ARG A 109 6.34 12.22 -4.35
C ARG A 109 6.63 10.74 -4.47
N TRP A 110 6.89 10.31 -5.69
CA TRP A 110 7.46 9.01 -5.97
C TRP A 110 8.90 8.96 -5.49
N ARG A 111 9.26 7.87 -4.81
CA ARG A 111 10.62 7.56 -4.39
C ARG A 111 10.89 6.08 -4.65
N LEU A 112 12.14 5.77 -4.98
CA LEU A 112 12.67 4.43 -4.78
C LEU A 112 13.00 4.28 -3.29
N LEU A 113 12.51 3.20 -2.69
CA LEU A 113 12.79 2.80 -1.32
C LEU A 113 13.60 1.50 -1.34
N GLU A 114 14.64 1.46 -0.51
CA GLU A 114 15.57 0.34 -0.37
C GLU A 114 16.11 0.26 1.08
N GLY A 115 16.60 -0.91 1.47
CA GLY A 115 17.17 -1.18 2.79
C GLY A 115 16.26 -0.71 3.93
N ALA A 116 16.84 0.01 4.89
CA ALA A 116 16.13 0.52 6.06
C ALA A 116 14.92 1.43 5.73
N SER A 117 14.96 2.16 4.61
CA SER A 117 13.84 3.01 4.20
C SER A 117 12.64 2.19 3.72
N LEU A 118 12.90 1.07 3.03
CA LEU A 118 11.87 0.13 2.63
C LEU A 118 11.30 -0.61 3.84
N ASP A 119 12.16 -1.10 4.75
CA ASP A 119 11.71 -1.76 5.99
C ASP A 119 10.79 -0.84 6.79
N ALA A 120 11.20 0.41 7.03
CA ALA A 120 10.38 1.37 7.76
C ALA A 120 9.03 1.63 7.07
N TYR A 121 9.01 1.78 5.74
CA TYR A 121 7.77 2.00 4.99
C TYR A 121 6.80 0.82 5.09
N LEU A 122 7.28 -0.41 4.92
CA LEU A 122 6.43 -1.60 4.98
C LEU A 122 5.90 -1.86 6.39
N ARG A 123 6.72 -1.60 7.41
CA ARG A 123 6.31 -1.72 8.81
C ARG A 123 5.28 -0.68 9.20
N ASP A 124 5.40 0.54 8.71
CA ASP A 124 4.41 1.58 8.90
C ASP A 124 3.09 1.24 8.19
N ALA A 125 3.18 0.73 6.96
CA ALA A 125 2.00 0.25 6.24
C ALA A 125 1.28 -0.88 7.00
N TYR A 126 2.04 -1.80 7.60
CA TYR A 126 1.48 -2.87 8.43
C TYR A 126 0.84 -2.34 9.72
N ALA A 127 1.47 -1.35 10.38
CA ALA A 127 0.92 -0.70 11.56
C ALA A 127 -0.41 0.01 11.24
N ILE A 128 -0.46 0.73 10.11
CA ILE A 128 -1.68 1.38 9.59
C ILE A 128 -2.75 0.33 9.30
N ARG A 129 -2.40 -0.78 8.63
CA ARG A 129 -3.32 -1.90 8.34
C ARG A 129 -3.91 -2.45 9.64
N ASN A 130 -3.09 -2.69 10.66
CA ASN A 130 -3.55 -3.22 11.94
C ASN A 130 -4.45 -2.22 12.67
N ALA A 131 -4.07 -0.94 12.71
CA ALA A 131 -4.89 0.09 13.33
C ALA A 131 -6.27 0.18 12.66
N LEU A 132 -6.32 0.19 11.32
CA LEU A 132 -7.55 0.18 10.55
C LEU A 132 -8.40 -1.07 10.82
N ALA A 133 -7.79 -2.25 10.82
CA ALA A 133 -8.51 -3.52 11.01
C ALA A 133 -9.07 -3.69 12.43
N HIS A 134 -8.39 -3.16 13.45
CA HIS A 134 -8.78 -3.36 14.85
C HIS A 134 -9.60 -2.22 15.43
N THR A 135 -9.30 -0.97 15.08
CA THR A 135 -9.90 0.22 15.71
C THR A 135 -10.80 1.01 14.76
N GLY A 136 -10.74 0.70 13.46
CA GLY A 136 -11.42 1.48 12.44
C GLY A 136 -10.82 2.87 12.20
N SER A 137 -9.65 3.17 12.79
CA SER A 137 -8.96 4.47 12.70
C SER A 137 -7.44 4.30 12.67
N THR A 138 -6.74 5.35 12.23
CA THR A 138 -5.26 5.43 12.20
C THR A 138 -4.67 6.42 13.19
N VAL A 139 -5.50 7.08 14.01
CA VAL A 139 -5.07 8.14 14.94
C VAL A 139 -3.97 7.65 15.89
N ASP A 140 -4.07 6.41 16.37
CA ASP A 140 -3.14 5.84 17.35
C ASP A 140 -2.05 4.96 16.71
N ALA A 141 -1.92 4.98 15.37
CA ALA A 141 -0.90 4.20 14.69
C ALA A 141 0.50 4.80 14.95
N SER A 142 1.32 4.09 15.73
CA SER A 142 2.72 4.47 15.96
C SER A 142 3.58 4.12 14.75
N LEU A 143 4.04 5.14 14.03
CA LEU A 143 4.87 4.98 12.83
C LEU A 143 6.36 5.21 13.11
N ARG A 144 7.21 4.55 12.33
CA ARG A 144 8.68 4.58 12.37
C ARG A 144 9.26 5.62 11.43
N SER A 145 8.54 5.97 10.37
CA SER A 145 8.94 6.93 9.37
C SER A 145 7.93 8.07 9.24
N SER A 146 8.35 9.13 8.53
CA SER A 146 7.45 10.21 8.15
C SER A 146 6.70 9.94 6.84
N PHE A 147 6.80 8.75 6.24
CA PHE A 147 6.29 8.50 4.88
C PHE A 147 4.76 8.56 4.78
N PHE A 148 4.05 8.39 5.89
CA PHE A 148 2.60 8.48 5.99
C PHE A 148 2.12 9.64 6.88
N LEU A 149 3.04 10.46 7.39
CA LEU A 149 2.72 11.54 8.34
C LEU A 149 2.59 12.88 7.63
N ARG A 150 1.44 13.56 7.81
CA ARG A 150 1.25 14.96 7.45
C ARG A 150 0.96 15.77 8.70
N GLU A 151 1.70 16.87 8.89
CA GLU A 151 1.53 17.72 10.08
C GLU A 151 1.67 16.92 11.39
N GLY A 152 2.52 15.88 11.40
CA GLY A 152 2.75 15.03 12.57
C GLY A 152 1.67 13.97 12.84
N ALA A 153 0.63 13.87 12.01
CA ALA A 153 -0.44 12.88 12.17
C ALA A 153 -0.62 12.02 10.91
N VAL A 154 -1.09 10.78 11.11
CA VAL A 154 -1.62 9.97 10.00
C VAL A 154 -2.98 10.55 9.62
N ARG A 155 -3.13 10.99 8.37
CA ARG A 155 -4.41 11.55 7.89
C ARG A 155 -4.90 10.81 6.67
N LEU A 156 -6.01 10.08 6.84
CA LEU A 156 -6.58 9.26 5.78
C LEU A 156 -7.58 9.98 4.82
N ARG A 157 -7.37 11.26 4.48
CA ARG A 157 -8.25 11.99 3.54
C ARG A 157 -7.54 12.22 2.21
N SER A 158 -8.17 11.88 1.07
CA SER A 158 -7.74 12.04 -0.36
C SER A 158 -6.30 11.64 -0.72
N MET A 159 -5.32 12.12 0.04
CA MET A 159 -3.98 11.57 0.24
C MET A 159 -3.94 10.05 0.43
N THR A 160 -4.98 9.43 1.00
CA THR A 160 -5.04 7.97 1.19
C THR A 160 -5.15 7.18 -0.09
N LEU A 161 -5.82 7.70 -1.13
CA LEU A 161 -5.82 7.00 -2.41
C LEU A 161 -4.40 6.97 -2.98
N MET A 162 -3.67 8.09 -2.89
CA MET A 162 -2.27 8.15 -3.33
C MET A 162 -1.33 7.31 -2.46
N LEU A 163 -1.60 7.16 -1.16
CA LEU A 163 -0.84 6.29 -0.27
C LEU A 163 -1.19 4.81 -0.47
N ALA A 164 -2.46 4.49 -0.75
CA ALA A 164 -2.90 3.16 -1.13
C ALA A 164 -2.30 2.76 -2.50
N GLU A 165 -2.27 3.67 -3.46
CA GLU A 165 -1.55 3.50 -4.74
C GLU A 165 -0.05 3.28 -4.50
N GLY A 166 0.56 4.10 -3.63
CA GLY A 166 1.98 3.98 -3.28
C GLY A 166 2.32 2.65 -2.61
N LEU A 167 1.46 2.17 -1.71
CA LEU A 167 1.60 0.86 -1.08
C LEU A 167 1.35 -0.27 -2.07
N LEU A 168 0.31 -0.17 -2.90
CA LEU A 168 0.02 -1.17 -3.92
C LEU A 168 1.22 -1.34 -4.85
N GLN A 169 1.81 -0.22 -5.31
CA GLN A 169 3.03 -0.24 -6.10
C GLN A 169 4.18 -0.90 -5.33
N ALA A 170 4.41 -0.50 -4.08
CA ALA A 170 5.53 -1.02 -3.30
C ALA A 170 5.39 -2.53 -3.03
N ALA A 171 4.17 -2.97 -2.69
CA ALA A 171 3.84 -4.37 -2.46
C ALA A 171 4.03 -5.20 -3.73
N GLN A 172 3.63 -4.67 -4.89
CA GLN A 172 3.85 -5.33 -6.18
C GLN A 172 5.33 -5.38 -6.58
N ASP A 173 6.07 -4.29 -6.42
CA ASP A 173 7.50 -4.24 -6.74
C ASP A 173 8.27 -5.26 -5.87
N VAL A 174 7.96 -5.34 -4.57
CA VAL A 174 8.54 -6.36 -3.67
C VAL A 174 8.13 -7.76 -4.07
N ALA A 175 6.83 -8.00 -4.32
CA ALA A 175 6.33 -9.31 -4.75
C ALA A 175 6.92 -9.75 -6.09
N PHE A 176 7.12 -8.83 -7.03
CA PHE A 176 7.75 -9.09 -8.31
C PHE A 176 9.20 -9.55 -8.14
N LEU A 177 10.00 -8.81 -7.37
CA LEU A 177 11.39 -9.19 -7.11
C LEU A 177 11.50 -10.54 -6.39
N ALA A 178 10.64 -10.75 -5.40
CA ALA A 178 10.57 -11.99 -4.64
C ALA A 178 10.15 -13.19 -5.51
N ALA A 179 9.07 -13.07 -6.29
CA ALA A 179 8.58 -14.13 -7.17
C ALA A 179 9.53 -14.43 -8.34
N ARG A 180 10.11 -13.38 -8.95
CA ARG A 180 11.11 -13.54 -10.03
C ARG A 180 12.30 -14.39 -9.56
N SER A 181 12.76 -14.16 -8.33
CA SER A 181 13.87 -14.93 -7.75
C SER A 181 13.50 -16.39 -7.43
N ALA A 182 12.23 -16.68 -7.15
CA ALA A 182 11.72 -18.02 -6.88
C ALA A 182 11.47 -18.86 -8.17
N GLY A 183 11.68 -18.27 -9.35
CA GLY A 183 11.41 -18.95 -10.63
C GLY A 183 9.92 -19.26 -10.87
N THR A 184 9.01 -18.70 -10.08
CA THR A 184 7.56 -18.97 -10.11
C THR A 184 6.80 -18.14 -11.14
N THR A 185 7.50 -17.37 -11.97
CA THR A 185 6.88 -16.47 -12.95
C THR A 185 6.28 -17.27 -14.12
N SER A 186 4.99 -17.61 -14.04
CA SER A 186 4.20 -17.77 -15.27
C SER A 186 4.17 -16.40 -15.96
N SER A 187 4.37 -16.37 -17.26
CA SER A 187 4.59 -15.18 -18.10
C SER A 187 3.44 -14.16 -18.14
N ILE A 188 2.43 -14.30 -17.29
CA ILE A 188 1.25 -13.43 -17.17
C ILE A 188 1.40 -12.45 -15.97
N ALA A 189 2.40 -12.66 -15.14
CA ALA A 189 2.54 -11.97 -13.87
C ALA A 189 2.96 -10.50 -14.06
N TRP A 190 1.96 -9.62 -13.96
CA TRP A 190 2.04 -8.19 -13.60
C TRP A 190 2.32 -7.19 -14.74
N GLU A 191 1.38 -7.07 -15.69
CA GLU A 191 1.26 -5.83 -16.46
C GLU A 191 0.84 -4.69 -15.52
N TRP A 192 1.78 -3.79 -15.22
CA TRP A 192 1.46 -2.56 -14.51
C TRP A 192 0.64 -1.65 -15.42
N VAL A 193 -0.66 -1.55 -15.15
CA VAL A 193 -1.49 -0.51 -15.75
C VAL A 193 -1.08 0.82 -15.11
N GLU A 194 -0.29 1.62 -15.83
CA GLU A 194 0.07 2.97 -15.39
C GLU A 194 -1.23 3.74 -15.09
N PRO A 195 -1.41 4.30 -13.88
CA PRO A 195 -2.62 5.06 -13.57
C PRO A 195 -2.81 6.18 -14.59
N VAL A 196 -4.01 6.27 -15.18
CA VAL A 196 -4.34 7.32 -16.16
C VAL A 196 -4.17 8.68 -15.49
N ARG A 197 -3.27 9.49 -16.05
CA ARG A 197 -2.61 10.62 -15.39
C ARG A 197 -3.51 11.83 -15.14
N SER A 198 -3.22 12.56 -14.05
CA SER A 198 -3.40 14.01 -14.01
C SER A 198 -2.24 14.71 -13.27
N GLY A 199 -1.60 15.69 -13.91
CA GLY A 199 -0.71 16.68 -13.28
C GLY A 199 0.49 16.16 -12.46
N ALA A 200 0.79 16.85 -11.35
CA ALA A 200 1.97 16.72 -10.47
C ALA A 200 2.18 15.34 -9.80
N SER A 201 1.39 14.35 -10.20
CA SER A 201 1.33 12.98 -9.68
C SER A 201 2.13 11.96 -10.52
N ARG A 202 2.76 12.40 -11.61
CA ARG A 202 3.47 11.51 -12.55
C ARG A 202 4.72 10.91 -11.92
N MET A 203 4.91 9.60 -12.09
CA MET A 203 6.16 8.93 -11.75
C MET A 203 7.31 9.46 -12.63
N PRO A 204 8.44 9.88 -12.04
CA PRO A 204 9.62 10.29 -12.80
C PRO A 204 10.06 9.20 -13.77
N VAL A 205 10.54 9.59 -14.96
CA VAL A 205 10.96 8.65 -16.02
C VAL A 205 11.99 7.66 -15.49
N GLY A 206 12.97 8.10 -14.70
CA GLY A 206 13.99 7.21 -14.14
C GLY A 206 13.45 6.12 -13.20
N LEU A 207 12.37 6.39 -12.46
CA LEU A 207 11.70 5.36 -11.65
C LEU A 207 10.81 4.45 -12.52
N ARG A 208 10.22 5.02 -13.58
CA ARG A 208 9.38 4.28 -14.51
C ARG A 208 10.18 3.27 -15.34
N THR A 209 11.40 3.63 -15.74
CA THR A 209 12.29 2.80 -16.56
C THR A 209 13.39 2.16 -15.73
N HIS A 210 13.15 1.96 -14.43
CA HIS A 210 14.14 1.36 -13.55
C HIS A 210 14.38 -0.11 -13.97
N PRO A 211 15.64 -0.58 -14.05
CA PRO A 211 15.97 -1.90 -14.60
C PRO A 211 15.38 -3.06 -13.79
N ASP A 212 15.14 -2.86 -12.50
CA ASP A 212 14.49 -3.87 -11.65
C ASP A 212 12.98 -4.00 -11.89
N PHE A 213 12.37 -3.04 -12.58
CA PHE A 213 10.92 -2.99 -12.84
C PHE A 213 10.66 -2.73 -14.33
N PRO A 214 11.05 -3.65 -15.22
CA PRO A 214 10.86 -3.47 -16.65
C PRO A 214 9.36 -3.39 -16.98
N LEU A 215 8.99 -2.43 -17.82
CA LEU A 215 7.67 -2.41 -18.44
C LEU A 215 7.68 -3.35 -19.66
N PRO A 216 6.53 -3.97 -20.00
CA PRO A 216 6.41 -4.71 -21.25
C PRO A 216 6.75 -3.79 -22.43
N SER A 217 7.48 -4.33 -23.41
CA SER A 217 7.81 -3.67 -24.68
C SER A 217 6.59 -3.52 -25.58
#